data_AF-A0A541BYF2-F1
#
_entry.id   AF-A0A541BYF2-F1
#
_cell.length_a   1.000
_cell.length_b   1.000
_cell.length_c   1.000
_cell.angle_alpha   90.00
_cell.angle_beta   90.00
_cell.angle_gamma   90.00
#
_symmetry.space_group_name_H-M   'P 1'
#
loop_
_entity.id
_entity.type
_entity.pdbx_description
1 polymer ?
#
loop_
_entity_poly.entity_id
_entity_poly.type
_entity_poly.pdbx_seq_one_letter_code
_entity_poly.pdbx_strand_id
1 'polypeptide(L)'
;MLLRARADTWIQVRERNGGSVLFNRVLRPGETYRVPDRTGLVMTTGNAGGLEVLVEGEALPSLGGQGVVRRDLPLEPAALRQAVAALPR
;
A
#
# COMPACT_ATOMS: atom_id res chain seq x y z
N MET A 1 -3.51 -9.79 -2.06
CA MET A 1 -2.48 -9.02 -1.32
C MET A 1 -3.03 -8.60 0.05
N LEU A 2 -2.15 -8.46 1.05
CA LEU A 2 -2.48 -7.99 2.39
C LEU A 2 -1.60 -6.79 2.75
N LEU A 3 -2.23 -5.71 3.24
CA LEU A 3 -1.54 -4.57 3.81
C LEU A 3 -1.60 -4.71 5.34
N ARG A 4 -0.47 -4.64 6.03
CA ARG A 4 -0.39 -4.72 7.49
C ARG A 4 0.29 -3.49 8.05
N ALA A 5 -0.36 -2.82 9.00
CA ALA A 5 0.24 -1.69 9.71
C ALA A 5 1.15 -2.19 10.83
N ARG A 6 2.37 -1.69 10.86
CA ARG A 6 3.36 -1.86 11.94
C ARG A 6 3.44 -0.63 12.84
N ALA A 7 3.06 0.53 12.30
CA ALA A 7 2.86 1.79 13.01
C ALA A 7 1.54 2.43 12.53
N ASP A 8 1.08 3.47 13.20
CA ASP A 8 -0.06 4.27 12.72
C ASP A 8 0.19 4.71 11.28
N THR A 9 -0.67 4.24 10.37
CA THR A 9 -0.48 4.41 8.94
C THR A 9 -1.81 4.74 8.28
N TRP A 10 -1.94 5.96 7.80
CA TRP A 10 -3.04 6.30 6.90
C TRP A 10 -2.84 5.63 5.54
N ILE A 11 -3.84 4.89 5.07
CA ILE A 11 -3.88 4.36 3.71
C ILE A 11 -5.18 4.81 3.01
N GLN A 12 -5.04 5.07 1.72
CA GLN A 12 -6.14 5.27 0.80
C GLN A 12 -6.01 4.28 -0.36
N VAL A 13 -7.06 3.54 -0.64
CA VAL A 13 -7.19 2.66 -1.80
C VAL A 13 -8.32 3.17 -2.67
N ARG A 14 -8.02 3.42 -3.94
CA ARG A 14 -8.96 3.97 -4.92
C ARG A 14 -8.73 3.37 -6.29
N GLU A 15 -9.68 3.55 -7.19
CA GLU A 15 -9.49 3.26 -8.61
C GLU A 15 -8.59 4.32 -9.27
N ARG A 16 -7.70 3.89 -10.17
CA ARG A 16 -6.65 4.72 -10.80
C ARG A 16 -7.23 5.93 -11.54
N ASN A 17 -8.34 5.75 -12.25
CA ASN A 17 -8.92 6.72 -13.18
C ASN A 17 -9.92 7.69 -12.52
N GLY A 18 -9.62 8.15 -11.30
CA GLY A 18 -10.52 9.04 -10.54
C GLY A 18 -11.82 8.36 -10.09
N GLY A 19 -11.82 7.03 -10.09
CA GLY A 19 -12.97 6.24 -9.66
C GLY A 19 -13.15 6.21 -8.14
N SER A 20 -13.93 5.25 -7.68
CA SER A 20 -14.35 5.17 -6.29
C SER A 20 -13.18 5.02 -5.32
N VAL A 21 -13.32 5.61 -4.12
CA VAL A 21 -12.44 5.35 -2.98
C VAL A 21 -13.00 4.14 -2.23
N LEU A 22 -12.26 3.04 -2.25
CA LEU A 22 -12.67 1.79 -1.61
C LEU A 22 -12.30 1.78 -0.12
N PHE A 23 -11.24 2.49 0.24
CA PHE A 23 -10.76 2.55 1.61
C PHE A 23 -10.00 3.85 1.84
N ASN A 24 -10.24 4.53 2.95
CA ASN A 24 -9.54 5.76 3.31
C ASN A 24 -9.58 5.99 4.82
N ARG A 25 -8.62 5.41 5.55
CA ARG A 25 -8.50 5.60 7.00
C ARG A 25 -7.11 5.24 7.51
N VAL A 26 -6.85 5.58 8.76
CA VAL A 26 -5.68 5.13 9.51
C VAL A 26 -5.86 3.67 9.90
N LEU A 27 -4.84 2.86 9.62
CA LEU A 27 -4.64 1.55 10.21
C LEU A 27 -3.74 1.69 11.44
N ARG A 28 -4.18 1.11 12.56
CA ARG A 28 -3.40 1.00 13.80
C ARG A 28 -2.44 -0.19 13.73
N PRO A 29 -1.36 -0.22 14.53
CA PRO A 29 -0.44 -1.35 14.59
C PRO A 29 -1.18 -2.68 14.79
N GLY A 30 -0.88 -3.66 13.94
CA GLY A 30 -1.54 -4.97 13.95
C GLY A 30 -2.81 -5.06 13.09
N GLU A 31 -3.40 -3.93 12.69
CA GLU A 31 -4.51 -3.95 11.75
C GLU A 31 -4.05 -4.30 10.33
N THR A 32 -4.96 -4.92 9.60
CA THR A 32 -4.72 -5.34 8.24
C THR A 32 -5.85 -4.94 7.30
N TYR A 33 -5.50 -4.66 6.05
CA TYR A 33 -6.45 -4.48 4.96
C TYR A 33 -6.17 -5.50 3.87
N ARG A 34 -7.18 -6.30 3.53
CA ARG A 34 -7.10 -7.21 2.39
C ARG A 34 -7.54 -6.47 1.15
N VAL A 35 -6.61 -6.30 0.20
CA VAL A 35 -6.91 -5.62 -1.06
C VAL A 35 -7.86 -6.51 -1.88
N PRO A 36 -9.01 -5.96 -2.35
CA PRO A 36 -9.93 -6.69 -3.22
C PRO A 36 -9.23 -7.16 -4.49
N ASP A 37 -9.64 -8.31 -5.01
CA ASP A 37 -9.15 -8.80 -6.29
C ASP A 37 -9.82 -8.04 -7.44
N ARG A 38 -9.33 -6.83 -7.70
CA ARG A 38 -9.80 -5.92 -8.75
C ARG A 38 -8.60 -5.25 -9.40
N THR A 39 -8.64 -5.16 -10.72
CA THR A 39 -7.63 -4.46 -11.52
C THR A 39 -7.82 -2.95 -11.48
N GLY A 40 -6.76 -2.18 -11.66
CA GLY A 40 -6.80 -0.73 -11.75
C GLY A 40 -6.95 -0.05 -10.39
N LEU A 41 -6.61 -0.75 -9.29
CA LEU A 41 -6.55 -0.15 -7.96
C LEU A 41 -5.18 0.46 -7.71
N VAL A 42 -5.17 1.61 -7.06
CA VAL A 42 -3.96 2.28 -6.58
C VAL A 42 -4.08 2.60 -5.09
N MET A 43 -2.93 2.63 -4.43
CA MET A 43 -2.79 2.99 -3.04
C MET A 43 -1.95 4.25 -2.86
N THR A 44 -2.41 5.08 -1.92
CA THR A 44 -1.59 6.08 -1.26
C THR A 44 -1.41 5.69 0.20
N THR A 45 -0.18 5.82 0.72
CA THR A 45 0.12 5.66 2.15
C THR A 45 0.80 6.92 2.68
N GLY A 46 0.36 7.39 3.85
CA GLY A 46 0.93 8.52 4.56
C GLY A 46 2.12 8.16 5.46
N ASN A 47 2.32 6.88 5.73
CA ASN A 47 3.47 6.37 6.49
C ASN A 47 3.99 5.08 5.85
N ALA A 48 4.84 5.23 4.84
CA ALA A 48 5.39 4.11 4.09
C ALA A 48 6.25 3.17 4.96
N GLY A 49 7.03 3.70 5.90
CA GLY A 49 7.82 2.90 6.83
C GLY A 49 6.99 2.18 7.91
N GLY A 50 5.75 2.62 8.12
CA GLY A 50 4.78 1.95 9.00
C GLY A 50 3.95 0.88 8.30
N LEU A 51 4.08 0.72 6.98
CA LEU A 51 3.27 -0.19 6.18
C LEU A 51 4.09 -1.38 5.66
N GLU A 52 3.64 -2.58 5.97
CA GLU A 52 4.16 -3.80 5.38
C GLU A 52 3.16 -4.33 4.35
N VAL A 53 3.67 -4.72 3.19
CA VAL A 53 2.84 -5.24 2.10
C VAL A 53 3.22 -6.68 1.81
N LEU A 54 2.23 -7.57 1.86
CA LEU A 54 2.39 -8.98 1.54
C LEU A 54 1.70 -9.31 0.22
N VAL A 55 2.48 -9.78 -0.74
CA VAL A 55 2.03 -10.25 -2.05
C VAL A 55 2.23 -11.75 -2.09
N GLU A 56 1.14 -12.51 -2.22
CA GLU A 56 1.19 -13.99 -2.27
C GLU A 56 1.86 -14.64 -1.05
N GLY A 57 1.84 -13.96 0.10
CA GLY A 57 2.46 -14.42 1.34
C GLY A 57 3.90 -13.94 1.53
N GLU A 58 4.51 -13.34 0.52
CA GLU A 58 5.86 -12.76 0.58
C GLU A 58 5.80 -11.28 0.93
N ALA A 59 6.60 -10.86 1.91
CA ALA A 59 6.71 -9.45 2.29
C ALA A 59 7.57 -8.69 1.28
N LEU A 60 7.06 -7.58 0.76
CA LEU A 60 7.85 -6.67 -0.09
C LEU A 60 8.86 -5.88 0.74
N PRO A 61 9.95 -5.38 0.11
CA PRO A 61 10.82 -4.40 0.72
C PRO A 61 10.06 -3.18 1.23
N SER A 62 10.68 -2.46 2.19
CA SER A 62 10.07 -1.24 2.73
C SER A 62 9.69 -0.25 1.63
N LEU A 63 8.51 0.34 1.76
CA LEU A 63 8.02 1.38 0.85
C LEU A 63 8.72 2.74 1.10
N GLY A 64 9.50 2.87 2.18
CA GLY A 64 10.23 4.07 2.53
C GLY A 64 10.49 4.20 4.03
N GLY A 65 10.94 5.37 4.46
CA GLY A 65 11.10 5.70 5.88
C GLY A 65 9.79 5.97 6.61
N GLN A 66 9.87 6.11 7.92
CA GLN A 66 8.74 6.57 8.75
C GLN A 66 8.27 7.96 8.29
N GLY A 67 6.95 8.14 8.16
CA GLY A 67 6.33 9.38 7.71
C GLY A 67 6.52 9.70 6.22
N VAL A 68 7.23 8.85 5.45
CA VAL A 68 7.35 9.02 4.00
C VAL A 68 6.01 8.72 3.35
N VAL A 69 5.53 9.67 2.54
CA VAL A 69 4.29 9.51 1.78
C VAL A 69 4.59 8.89 0.43
N ARG A 70 3.89 7.81 0.06
CA ARG A 70 3.91 7.23 -1.29
C ARG A 70 2.52 7.31 -1.90
N ARG A 71 2.43 7.73 -3.15
CA ARG A 71 1.18 7.95 -3.87
C ARG A 71 1.12 7.07 -5.10
N ASP A 72 -0.10 6.72 -5.49
CA ASP A 72 -0.41 6.04 -6.75
C ASP A 72 0.36 4.73 -6.97
N LEU A 73 0.66 4.04 -5.87
CA LEU A 73 1.26 2.71 -5.92
C LEU A 73 0.24 1.74 -6.53
N PRO A 74 0.55 1.08 -7.66
CA PRO A 74 -0.36 0.10 -8.25
C PRO A 74 -0.57 -1.06 -7.28
N LEU A 75 -1.81 -1.57 -7.18
CA LEU A 75 -2.13 -2.70 -6.31
C LEU A 75 -2.19 -4.03 -7.06
N GLU A 76 -1.61 -4.09 -8.25
CA GLU A 76 -1.34 -5.31 -9.00
C GLU A 76 0.00 -5.92 -8.57
N PRO A 77 0.09 -7.25 -8.31
CA PRO A 77 1.29 -7.91 -7.78
C PRO A 77 2.59 -7.57 -8.50
N ALA A 78 2.62 -7.71 -9.84
CA ALA A 78 3.82 -7.48 -10.64
C ALA A 78 4.19 -6.00 -10.71
N ALA A 79 3.20 -5.13 -10.92
CA ALA A 79 3.41 -3.68 -11.02
C ALA A 79 3.88 -3.10 -9.68
N LEU A 80 3.32 -3.57 -8.55
CA LEU A 80 3.73 -3.15 -7.23
C LEU A 80 5.18 -3.57 -6.94
N ARG A 81 5.55 -4.81 -7.24
CA ARG A 81 6.94 -5.29 -7.08
C ARG A 81 7.93 -4.41 -7.84
N GLN A 82 7.61 -4.07 -9.09
CA GLN A 82 8.44 -3.17 -9.90
C GLN A 82 8.49 -1.75 -9.32
N ALA A 83 7.33 -1.21 -8.91
CA ALA A 83 7.26 0.13 -8.31
C ALA A 83 8.11 0.21 -7.03
N VAL A 84 8.02 -0.80 -6.16
CA VAL A 84 8.82 -0.89 -4.92
C VAL A 84 10.30 -1.00 -5.22
N ALA A 85 10.69 -1.81 -6.21
CA ALA A 85 12.09 -1.94 -6.62
C ALA A 85 12.69 -0.61 -7.15
N ALA A 86 11.86 0.24 -7.75
CA ALA A 86 12.24 1.55 -8.28
C ALA A 86 12.19 2.69 -7.25
N LEU A 87 11.75 2.44 -6.01
CA LEU A 87 11.68 3.49 -5.00
C LEU A 87 13.10 3.94 -4.59
N PRO A 88 13.32 5.26 -4.43
CA PRO A 88 14.55 5.74 -3.81
C PRO A 88 14.59 5.23 -2.36
N ARG A 89 15.73 4.66 -2.00
CA ARG A 89 15.99 4.06 -0.69
C ARG A 89 16.49 5.09 0.31
#